data_AF-A0A2H9NBF9-F1
#
_entry.id   AF-A0A2H9NBF9-F1
#
_cell.length_a   1.000
_cell.length_b   1.000
_cell.length_c   1.000
_cell.angle_alpha   90.00
_cell.angle_beta   90.00
_cell.angle_gamma   90.00
#
_symmetry.space_group_name_H-M   'P 1'
#
loop_
_entity.id
_entity.type
_entity.pdbx_description
1 polymer ?
#
loop_
_entity_poly.entity_id
_entity_poly.type
_entity_poly.pdbx_seq_one_letter_code
_entity_poly.pdbx_strand_id
1 'polypeptide(L)'
;NYLSYCPDCLERSIGLKEVCGCGKKRVIIGPLFTGKLYDISLVKRMKKSGEYEDFFDKIIEEAGIDVPWFYTTDSLARKYKICEPRMRDLKCARTHINPKGFKTSKSVKEILATLPQ
;
A
#
# COMPACT_ATOMS: atom_id res chain seq x y z
N ASN A 1 -5.17 -14.18 -10.34
CA ASN A 1 -4.74 -14.14 -8.94
C ASN A 1 -5.86 -13.59 -8.07
N TYR A 2 -5.80 -13.84 -6.76
CA TYR A 2 -6.74 -13.29 -5.77
C TYR A 2 -5.97 -12.48 -4.73
N LEU A 3 -6.66 -11.54 -4.08
CA LEU A 3 -6.16 -10.81 -2.93
C LEU A 3 -6.91 -11.27 -1.69
N SER A 4 -6.18 -11.61 -0.63
CA SER A 4 -6.76 -11.92 0.68
C SER A 4 -6.54 -10.75 1.63
N TYR A 5 -7.59 -10.26 2.27
CA TYR A 5 -7.57 -9.12 3.19
C TYR A 5 -8.17 -9.48 4.55
N CYS A 6 -7.51 -9.10 5.64
CA CYS A 6 -8.04 -9.25 7.00
C CYS A 6 -8.61 -7.91 7.51
N PRO A 7 -9.93 -7.79 7.75
CA PRO A 7 -10.51 -6.58 8.34
C PRO A 7 -10.11 -6.37 9.81
N ASP A 8 -9.66 -7.43 10.48
CA ASP A 8 -9.30 -7.41 11.90
C ASP A 8 -7.90 -6.90 12.21
N CYS A 9 -6.95 -7.02 11.28
CA CYS A 9 -5.59 -6.53 11.49
C CYS A 9 -5.00 -5.83 10.26
N LEU A 10 -5.85 -5.55 9.26
CA LEU A 10 -5.51 -4.88 8.00
C LEU A 10 -4.51 -5.59 7.09
N GLU A 11 -3.98 -6.74 7.51
CA GLU A 11 -3.00 -7.52 6.76
C GLU A 11 -3.56 -7.98 5.42
N ARG A 12 -2.72 -7.94 4.39
CA ARG A 12 -3.07 -8.32 3.01
C ARG A 12 -2.03 -9.28 2.45
N SER A 13 -2.45 -10.17 1.57
CA SER A 13 -1.52 -10.99 0.80
C SER A 13 -2.14 -11.44 -0.51
N ILE A 14 -1.29 -11.65 -1.52
CA ILE A 14 -1.69 -12.32 -2.75
C ILE A 14 -1.99 -13.80 -2.45
N GLY A 15 -2.99 -14.37 -3.14
CA GLY A 15 -3.41 -15.76 -3.05
C GLY A 15 -4.76 -15.94 -2.35
N LEU A 16 -5.16 -17.20 -2.24
CA LEU A 16 -6.36 -17.66 -1.54
C LEU A 16 -5.99 -18.08 -0.12
N LYS A 17 -6.01 -17.15 0.83
CA LYS A 17 -5.73 -17.41 2.25
C LYS A 17 -6.96 -17.06 3.07
N GLU A 18 -7.69 -18.07 3.53
CA GLU A 18 -8.96 -17.87 4.25
C GLU A 18 -8.77 -17.43 5.71
N VAL A 19 -7.64 -17.76 6.33
CA VAL A 19 -7.35 -17.44 7.73
C VAL A 19 -6.13 -16.53 7.82
N CYS A 20 -6.22 -15.49 8.65
CA CYS A 20 -5.12 -14.59 8.93
C CYS A 20 -4.24 -15.11 10.07
N GLY A 21 -2.98 -14.66 10.14
CA GLY A 21 -2.08 -14.94 11.27
C GLY A 21 -2.56 -14.37 12.62
N CYS A 22 -3.61 -13.53 12.64
CA CYS A 22 -4.31 -13.11 13.86
C CYS A 22 -5.47 -14.05 14.27
N GLY A 23 -5.70 -15.15 13.54
CA GLY A 23 -6.76 -16.13 13.80
C GLY A 23 -8.14 -15.77 13.24
N LYS A 24 -8.30 -14.61 12.60
CA LYS A 24 -9.57 -14.16 12.02
C LYS A 24 -9.70 -14.55 10.55
N LYS A 25 -10.95 -14.67 10.07
CA LYS A 25 -11.25 -14.95 8.67
C LYS A 25 -10.85 -13.78 7.77
N ARG A 26 -10.33 -14.10 6.60
CA ARG A 26 -9.98 -13.15 5.55
C ARG A 26 -11.09 -13.08 4.52
N VAL A 27 -11.24 -11.90 3.95
CA VAL A 27 -12.05 -11.65 2.76
C VAL A 27 -11.19 -11.96 1.54
N ILE A 28 -11.73 -12.79 0.64
CA ILE A 28 -11.11 -13.12 -0.64
C ILE A 28 -11.69 -12.19 -1.70
N ILE A 29 -10.81 -11.52 -2.44
CA ILE A 29 -11.15 -10.52 -3.45
C ILE A 29 -10.57 -10.96 -4.79
N GLY A 30 -11.39 -11.04 -5.84
CA GLY A 30 -10.96 -11.37 -7.19
C GLY A 30 -11.87 -12.38 -7.91
N PRO A 31 -11.39 -12.94 -9.04
CA PRO A 31 -10.02 -12.84 -9.57
C PRO A 31 -9.66 -11.43 -10.06
N LEU A 32 -8.39 -11.04 -9.92
CA LEU A 32 -7.87 -9.73 -10.32
C LEU A 32 -6.38 -9.78 -10.72
N PHE A 33 -5.91 -8.72 -11.37
CA PHE A 33 -4.50 -8.53 -11.74
C PHE A 33 -3.69 -8.09 -10.51
N THR A 34 -2.65 -8.85 -10.17
CA THR A 34 -1.77 -8.59 -9.03
C THR A 34 -0.31 -8.42 -9.45
N GLY A 35 -0.06 -8.19 -10.74
CA GLY A 35 1.28 -7.94 -11.26
C GLY A 35 1.69 -6.47 -11.13
N LYS A 36 2.82 -6.13 -11.75
CA LYS A 36 3.32 -4.76 -11.81
C LYS A 36 2.31 -3.85 -12.51
N LEU A 37 1.93 -2.78 -11.82
CA LEU A 37 1.00 -1.78 -12.36
C LEU A 37 1.67 -0.80 -13.33
N TYR A 38 3.00 -0.68 -13.27
CA TYR A 38 3.74 0.34 -13.99
C TYR A 38 4.89 -0.27 -14.81
N ASP A 39 5.00 0.16 -16.06
CA ASP A 39 6.25 0.09 -16.82
C ASP A 39 7.03 1.40 -16.58
N ILE A 40 8.06 1.33 -15.74
CA ILE A 40 8.88 2.50 -15.38
C ILE A 40 9.55 3.15 -16.59
N SER A 41 9.97 2.36 -17.58
CA SER A 41 10.62 2.88 -18.77
C SER A 41 9.63 3.70 -19.60
N LEU A 42 8.39 3.22 -19.71
CA LEU A 42 7.31 3.98 -20.35
C LEU A 42 6.97 5.24 -19.56
N VAL A 43 6.78 5.15 -18.25
CA VAL A 43 6.44 6.30 -17.39
C VAL A 43 7.50 7.40 -17.49
N LYS A 44 8.79 7.03 -17.48
CA LYS A 44 9.89 7.99 -17.65
C LYS A 44 9.88 8.67 -19.02
N ARG A 45 9.47 7.97 -20.09
CA ARG A 45 9.28 8.59 -21.41
C ARG A 45 8.09 9.53 -21.43
N MET A 46 6.98 9.15 -20.80
CA MET A 46 5.79 9.99 -20.68
C MET A 46 6.08 11.29 -19.92
N LYS A 47 6.85 11.22 -18.82
CA LYS A 47 7.28 12.40 -18.07
C LYS A 47 7.99 13.44 -18.95
N LYS A 48 8.82 13.01 -19.91
CA LYS A 48 9.57 13.90 -20.81
C LYS A 48 8.68 14.74 -21.75
N SER A 49 7.39 14.42 -21.86
CA SER A 49 6.45 15.26 -22.62
C SER A 49 6.19 16.62 -21.95
N GLY A 50 6.54 16.79 -20.67
CA GLY A 50 6.46 18.07 -19.94
C GLY A 50 5.12 18.35 -19.27
N GLU A 51 4.08 17.56 -19.56
CA GLU A 51 2.79 17.68 -18.88
C GLU A 51 2.74 16.78 -17.63
N TYR A 52 2.16 17.30 -16.54
CA TYR A 52 1.91 16.55 -15.30
C TYR A 52 3.16 15.92 -14.66
N GLU A 53 4.32 16.60 -14.71
CA GLU A 53 5.58 16.08 -14.18
C GLU A 53 5.48 15.60 -12.73
N ASP A 54 4.82 16.38 -11.86
CA ASP A 54 4.59 16.05 -10.44
C ASP A 54 3.79 14.75 -10.25
N PHE A 55 2.86 14.45 -11.16
CA PHE A 55 2.07 13.22 -11.12
C PHE A 55 2.93 12.02 -11.51
N PHE A 56 3.73 12.16 -12.56
CA PHE A 56 4.66 11.11 -12.97
C PHE A 56 5.75 10.86 -11.93
N ASP A 57 6.21 11.88 -11.22
CA ASP A 57 7.14 11.70 -10.09
C ASP A 57 6.53 10.87 -8.97
N LYS A 58 5.26 11.12 -8.62
CA LYS A 58 4.53 10.29 -7.66
C LYS A 58 4.39 8.84 -8.14
N ILE A 59 4.10 8.61 -9.42
CA ILE A 59 4.03 7.25 -9.97
C ILE A 59 5.40 6.56 -9.89
N ILE A 60 6.47 7.26 -10.25
CA ILE A 60 7.83 6.70 -10.21
C ILE A 60 8.22 6.33 -8.78
N GLU A 61 7.91 7.18 -7.80
CA GLU A 61 8.08 6.88 -6.37
C GLU A 61 7.25 5.65 -5.96
N GLU A 62 5.95 5.64 -6.28
CA GLU A 62 5.03 4.56 -5.92
C GLU A 62 5.46 3.21 -6.50
N ALA A 63 5.93 3.22 -7.74
CA ALA A 63 6.37 2.04 -8.48
C ALA A 63 7.67 1.42 -7.93
N GLY A 64 8.39 2.13 -7.05
CA GLY A 64 9.49 1.55 -6.28
C GLY A 64 9.06 0.46 -5.29
N ILE A 65 7.76 0.37 -4.97
CA ILE A 65 7.21 -0.65 -4.08
C ILE A 65 6.13 -1.46 -4.82
N ASP A 66 6.52 -2.68 -5.22
CA ASP A 66 5.71 -3.59 -6.00
C ASP A 66 4.70 -4.37 -5.14
N VAL A 67 3.70 -3.65 -4.63
CA VAL A 67 2.53 -4.23 -3.95
C VAL A 67 1.22 -3.75 -4.61
N PRO A 68 0.24 -4.65 -4.83
CA PRO A 68 -1.01 -4.31 -5.49
C PRO A 68 -2.05 -3.69 -4.54
N TRP A 69 -1.65 -3.24 -3.36
CA TRP A 69 -2.49 -2.56 -2.38
C TRP A 69 -1.74 -1.43 -1.71
N PHE A 70 -2.46 -0.61 -0.95
CA PHE A 70 -1.90 0.41 -0.07
C PHE A 70 -2.58 0.38 1.29
N TYR A 71 -1.98 1.02 2.27
CA TYR A 71 -2.58 1.33 3.57
C TYR A 71 -2.92 2.82 3.61
N THR A 72 -3.84 3.22 4.49
CA THR A 72 -4.03 4.63 4.79
C THR A 72 -3.72 4.90 6.25
N THR A 73 -3.13 6.07 6.53
CA THR A 73 -2.76 6.49 7.90
C THR A 73 -3.98 6.54 8.82
N ASP A 74 -5.11 7.05 8.33
CA ASP A 74 -6.37 7.13 9.07
C ASP A 74 -6.95 5.75 9.41
N SER A 75 -6.84 4.78 8.49
CA SER A 75 -7.35 3.43 8.73
C SER A 75 -6.51 2.69 9.76
N LEU A 76 -5.18 2.89 9.75
CA LEU A 76 -4.30 2.37 10.80
C LEU A 76 -4.60 3.00 12.15
N ALA A 77 -4.70 4.33 12.20
CA ALA A 77 -5.00 5.08 13.42
C ALA A 77 -6.33 4.63 14.05
N ARG A 78 -7.38 4.56 13.23
CA ARG A 78 -8.71 4.11 13.67
C ARG A 78 -8.70 2.67 14.17
N LYS A 79 -7.94 1.79 13.49
CA LYS A 79 -7.93 0.36 13.81
C LYS A 79 -7.15 0.06 15.09
N TYR A 80 -5.98 0.67 15.25
CA TYR A 80 -5.07 0.41 16.37
C TYR A 80 -5.22 1.40 17.52
N LYS A 81 -6.14 2.37 17.41
CA LYS A 81 -6.41 3.39 18.43
C LYS A 81 -5.17 4.20 18.81
N ILE A 82 -4.37 4.53 17.80
CA ILE A 82 -3.16 5.34 17.91
C ILE A 82 -3.36 6.71 17.28
N CYS A 83 -2.47 7.65 17.59
CA CYS A 83 -2.39 8.92 16.87
C CYS A 83 -2.12 8.66 15.38
N GLU A 84 -2.75 9.44 14.50
CA GLU A 84 -2.53 9.28 13.06
C GLU A 84 -1.06 9.60 12.71
N PRO A 85 -0.31 8.61 12.17
CA PRO A 85 1.12 8.80 11.92
C PRO A 85 1.34 9.79 10.79
N ARG A 86 2.39 10.60 10.87
CA ARG A 86 2.77 11.47 9.76
C ARG A 86 3.44 10.60 8.69
N MET A 87 3.10 10.84 7.43
CA MET A 87 3.64 10.08 6.29
C MET A 87 5.18 10.05 6.25
N ARG A 88 5.83 11.09 6.74
CA ARG A 88 7.30 11.20 6.79
C ARG A 88 7.96 10.27 7.82
N ASP A 89 7.20 9.82 8.82
CA ASP A 89 7.70 8.94 9.88
C ASP A 89 7.64 7.46 9.42
N LEU A 90 6.96 7.21 8.30
CA LEU A 90 6.81 5.89 7.69
C LEU A 90 7.86 5.70 6.59
N LYS A 91 8.59 4.58 6.63
CA LYS A 91 9.42 4.14 5.48
C LYS A 91 8.51 3.52 4.40
N CYS A 92 7.92 4.37 3.57
CA CYS A 92 6.92 4.02 2.56
C CYS A 92 7.02 4.92 1.32
N ALA A 93 6.40 4.48 0.22
CA ALA A 93 6.13 5.34 -0.93
C ALA A 93 4.68 5.83 -0.85
N ARG A 94 4.44 7.11 -1.17
CA ARG A 94 3.06 7.63 -1.28
C ARG A 94 2.36 7.00 -2.48
N THR A 95 1.03 6.86 -2.42
CA THR A 95 0.26 6.46 -3.61
C THR A 95 -0.55 7.62 -4.18
N HIS A 96 -0.62 7.69 -5.50
CA HIS A 96 -1.47 8.66 -6.20
C HIS A 96 -2.98 8.40 -5.99
N ILE A 97 -3.37 7.18 -5.58
CA ILE A 97 -4.77 6.78 -5.43
C ILE A 97 -5.45 7.48 -4.24
N ASN A 98 -4.71 7.75 -3.16
CA ASN A 98 -5.27 8.34 -1.95
C ASN A 98 -4.25 9.27 -1.27
N PRO A 99 -4.61 10.51 -0.90
CA PRO A 99 -3.71 11.46 -0.25
C PRO A 99 -3.10 10.96 1.08
N LYS A 100 -3.83 10.14 1.82
CA LYS A 100 -3.40 9.48 3.07
C LYS A 100 -2.85 8.07 2.81
N GLY A 101 -2.77 7.67 1.54
CA GLY A 101 -2.38 6.34 1.11
C GLY A 101 -0.88 6.18 0.97
N PHE A 102 -0.38 5.03 1.40
CA PHE A 102 1.02 4.66 1.22
C PHE A 102 1.18 3.17 0.93
N LYS A 103 2.21 2.85 0.15
CA LYS A 103 2.68 1.50 -0.11
C LYS A 103 3.89 1.18 0.74
N THR A 104 3.96 -0.05 1.21
CA THR A 104 5.12 -0.58 1.93
C THR A 104 5.19 -2.08 1.78
N SER A 105 6.40 -2.62 1.78
CA SER A 105 6.66 -4.06 1.81
C SER A 105 6.58 -4.63 3.23
N LYS A 106 6.44 -3.77 4.25
CA LYS A 106 6.34 -4.16 5.66
C LYS A 106 4.95 -4.71 5.99
N SER A 107 4.94 -5.70 6.89
CA SER A 107 3.71 -6.17 7.55
C SER A 107 3.12 -5.10 8.46
N VAL A 108 1.85 -5.24 8.82
CA VAL A 108 1.19 -4.26 9.70
C VAL A 108 1.87 -4.17 11.06
N LYS A 109 2.37 -5.30 11.59
CA LYS A 109 3.12 -5.32 12.85
C LYS A 109 4.41 -4.51 12.78
N GLU A 110 5.17 -4.64 11.70
CA GLU A 110 6.41 -3.88 11.50
C GLU A 110 6.16 -2.39 11.30
N ILE A 111 5.06 -2.01 10.66
CA ILE A 111 4.65 -0.60 10.55
C ILE A 111 4.42 -0.01 11.94
N LEU A 112 3.64 -0.70 12.78
CA LEU A 112 3.32 -0.22 14.13
C LEU A 112 4.57 -0.13 15.01
N ALA A 113 5.51 -1.07 14.89
CA ALA A 113 6.77 -1.05 15.63
C ALA A 113 7.68 0.14 15.25
N THR A 114 7.48 0.75 14.09
CA THR A 114 8.26 1.94 13.68
C THR A 114 7.67 3.27 14.13
N LEU A 115 6.46 3.28 14.68
CA LEU A 115 5.83 4.51 15.13
C LEU A 115 6.38 4.93 16.49
N PRO A 116 6.66 6.22 16.69
CA PRO A 116 7.02 6.72 18.02
C PRO A 116 5.85 6.47 18.99
N GLN A 117 6.16 5.97 20.19
CA GLN A 117 5.19 5.75 21.26
C GLN A 117 4.74 7.07 21.88
#